data_AF-A0A2P8EFI4-F1
#
_entry.id   AF-A0A2P8EFI4-F1
#
_cell.length_a   1.000
_cell.length_b   1.000
_cell.length_c   1.000
_cell.angle_alpha   90.00
_cell.angle_beta   90.00
_cell.angle_gamma   90.00
#
_symmetry.space_group_name_H-M   'P 1'
#
loop_
_entity.id
_entity.type
_entity.pdbx_description
1 polymer ?
#
loop_
_entity_poly.entity_id
_entity_poly.type
_entity_poly.pdbx_seq_one_letter_code
_entity_poly.pdbx_strand_id
1 'polypeptide(L)'
;MLSVQVRRVYDEPQSDDGLRVLVDGVWPRGIAKQRLAHDEWLRDLAPSSDLRRWFGHDRSKFAEFRRRYRTELDTATARQTLDRLRATTTTVTLLTATKDVQHSHAAVLAELLENGQPDEGGDPACWLAGVCPECGRFVPDEPPTTCPGCGTRITQD
;
A
#
# COMPACT_ATOMS: atom_id res chain seq x y z
N MET A 1 -0.84 -3.89 -16.85
CA MET A 1 -0.33 -3.88 -15.47
C MET A 1 -0.42 -2.46 -14.98
N LEU A 2 -1.05 -2.22 -13.83
CA LEU A 2 -1.11 -0.87 -13.25
C LEU A 2 0.31 -0.43 -12.87
N SER A 3 0.68 0.79 -13.24
CA SER A 3 1.91 1.45 -12.76
C SER A 3 1.49 2.53 -11.77
N VAL A 4 2.11 2.56 -10.59
CA VAL A 4 1.79 3.56 -9.56
C VAL A 4 3.02 4.36 -9.24
N GLN A 5 2.85 5.67 -9.07
CA GLN A 5 3.93 6.54 -8.62
C GLN A 5 3.40 7.59 -7.66
N VAL A 6 4.31 8.17 -6.88
CA VAL A 6 3.97 9.22 -5.91
C VAL A 6 4.72 10.49 -6.27
N ARG A 7 4.01 11.61 -6.35
CA ARG A 7 4.60 12.93 -6.59
C ARG A 7 4.13 13.94 -5.57
N ARG A 8 4.95 14.97 -5.34
CA ARG A 8 4.49 16.08 -4.52
C ARG A 8 3.62 17.01 -5.35
N VAL A 9 2.60 17.56 -4.73
CA VAL A 9 1.73 18.61 -5.31
C VAL A 9 2.46 19.90 -5.70
N TYR A 10 3.71 20.06 -5.24
CA TYR A 10 4.58 21.19 -5.54
C TYR A 10 5.53 20.91 -6.70
N ASP A 11 5.62 19.66 -7.15
CA ASP A 11 6.46 19.28 -8.28
C ASP A 11 5.69 19.55 -9.58
N GLU A 12 6.42 19.87 -10.65
CA GLU A 12 5.81 20.09 -11.96
C GLU A 12 5.20 18.79 -12.51
N PRO A 13 4.02 18.86 -13.14
CA PRO A 13 3.43 17.70 -13.81
C PRO A 13 4.33 17.18 -14.93
N GLN A 14 4.41 15.87 -15.05
CA GLN A 14 5.16 15.19 -16.11
C GLN A 14 4.21 14.46 -17.07
N SER A 15 4.67 14.26 -18.30
CA SER A 15 3.87 13.65 -19.37
C SER A 15 3.54 12.17 -19.12
N ASP A 16 4.28 11.51 -18.24
CA ASP A 16 4.10 10.11 -17.85
C ASP A 16 3.18 9.93 -16.65
N ASP A 17 2.55 11.00 -16.16
CA ASP A 17 1.77 10.97 -14.93
C ASP A 17 0.45 10.20 -15.01
N GLY A 18 -0.07 9.99 -16.21
CA GLY A 18 -1.36 9.34 -16.40
C GLY A 18 -2.46 10.02 -15.56
N LEU A 19 -3.19 9.23 -14.77
CA LEU A 19 -4.24 9.70 -13.87
C LEU A 19 -3.64 10.29 -12.59
N ARG A 20 -3.81 11.58 -12.35
CA ARG A 20 -3.28 12.31 -11.19
C ARG A 20 -4.34 12.45 -10.10
N VAL A 21 -4.19 11.70 -9.01
CA VAL A 21 -5.16 11.68 -7.90
C VAL A 21 -4.59 12.29 -6.63
N LEU A 22 -5.26 13.31 -6.08
CA LEU A 22 -4.94 13.87 -4.78
C LEU A 22 -5.45 12.93 -3.69
N VAL A 23 -4.55 12.50 -2.80
CA VAL A 23 -4.86 11.57 -1.69
C VAL A 23 -4.76 12.20 -0.30
N ASP A 24 -4.33 13.46 -0.21
CA ASP A 24 -4.35 14.19 1.05
C ASP A 24 -5.80 14.52 1.45
N GLY A 25 -6.17 14.28 2.71
CA GLY A 25 -7.51 14.62 3.22
C GLY A 25 -7.78 16.13 3.33
N VAL A 26 -6.74 16.95 3.25
CA VAL A 26 -6.82 18.42 3.32
C VAL A 26 -6.12 19.00 2.09
N TRP A 27 -6.74 20.02 1.50
CA TRP A 27 -6.17 20.71 0.36
C TRP A 27 -4.76 21.26 0.68
N PRO A 28 -3.76 21.07 -0.21
CA PRO A 28 -2.40 21.56 -0.01
C PRO A 28 -2.32 23.07 0.24
N ARG A 29 -1.52 23.47 1.22
CA ARG A 29 -1.33 24.89 1.53
C ARG A 29 -0.57 25.60 0.41
N GLY A 30 -0.98 26.83 0.11
CA GLY A 30 -0.32 27.70 -0.85
C GLY A 30 -0.61 27.37 -2.33
N ILE A 31 -1.48 26.40 -2.60
CA ILE A 31 -1.87 26.03 -3.96
C ILE A 31 -3.32 26.42 -4.19
N ALA A 32 -3.59 27.18 -5.25
CA ALA A 32 -4.96 27.47 -5.67
C ALA A 32 -5.60 26.24 -6.30
N LYS A 33 -6.92 26.06 -6.15
CA LYS A 33 -7.65 24.89 -6.70
C LYS A 33 -7.43 24.69 -8.19
N GLN A 34 -7.40 25.79 -8.94
CA GLN A 34 -7.21 25.82 -10.39
C GLN A 34 -5.76 25.57 -10.81
N ARG A 35 -4.80 25.68 -9.89
CA ARG A 35 -3.36 25.52 -10.19
C ARG A 35 -2.85 24.11 -9.93
N LEU A 36 -3.55 23.32 -9.11
CA LEU A 36 -3.18 21.92 -8.92
C LEU A 36 -3.70 21.11 -10.11
N ALA A 37 -2.80 20.66 -10.99
CA ALA A 37 -3.12 19.67 -12.00
C ALA A 37 -3.42 18.34 -11.30
N HIS A 38 -4.69 18.08 -11.02
CA HIS A 38 -5.21 16.82 -10.49
C HIS A 38 -6.51 16.51 -11.23
N ASP A 39 -6.77 15.24 -11.47
CA ASP A 39 -7.98 14.77 -12.14
C ASP A 39 -9.06 14.45 -11.11
N GLU A 40 -8.65 13.88 -9.96
CA GLU A 40 -9.55 13.49 -8.88
C GLU A 40 -8.98 13.82 -7.49
N TRP A 41 -9.88 13.98 -6.51
CA TRP A 41 -9.52 14.13 -5.09
C TRP A 41 -10.19 13.05 -4.24
N LEU A 42 -9.42 12.02 -3.91
CA LEU A 42 -9.86 10.80 -3.23
C LEU A 42 -9.66 10.91 -1.72
N ARG A 43 -10.49 11.76 -1.09
CA ARG A 43 -10.46 12.00 0.37
C ARG A 43 -10.74 10.75 1.19
N ASP A 44 -11.51 9.80 0.66
CA ASP A 44 -11.84 8.56 1.35
C ASP A 44 -10.62 7.64 1.53
N LEU A 45 -9.54 7.89 0.79
CA LEU A 45 -8.26 7.22 0.99
C LEU A 45 -7.35 7.96 1.97
N ALA A 46 -7.68 9.17 2.41
CA ALA A 46 -6.82 9.90 3.32
C ALA A 46 -6.82 9.29 4.73
N PRO A 47 -5.70 9.32 5.47
CA PRO A 47 -5.71 8.96 6.88
C PRO A 47 -6.60 9.92 7.67
N SER A 48 -7.20 9.43 8.76
CA SER A 48 -8.00 10.26 9.65
C SER A 48 -7.18 11.41 10.25
N SER A 49 -7.88 12.46 10.68
CA SER A 49 -7.25 13.61 11.34
C SER A 49 -6.52 13.22 12.62
N ASP A 50 -7.06 12.27 13.38
CA ASP A 50 -6.48 11.78 14.63
C ASP A 50 -5.23 10.92 14.37
N LEU A 51 -5.29 10.00 13.40
CA LEU A 51 -4.11 9.21 13.02
C LEU A 51 -2.99 10.09 12.46
N ARG A 52 -3.35 11.07 11.62
CA ARG A 52 -2.39 12.07 11.10
C ARG A 52 -1.73 12.86 12.23
N ARG A 53 -2.49 13.31 13.22
CA ARG A 53 -1.98 14.06 14.37
C ARG A 53 -1.06 13.19 15.23
N TRP A 54 -1.44 11.94 15.48
CA TRP A 54 -0.65 10.99 16.25
C TRP A 54 0.67 10.63 15.57
N PHE A 55 0.63 10.41 14.25
CA PHE A 55 1.82 10.10 13.45
C PHE A 55 2.80 11.28 13.46
N GLY A 56 2.29 12.49 13.24
CA GLY A 56 3.10 13.72 13.32
C GLY A 56 4.29 13.75 12.36
N HIS A 57 4.31 12.89 11.34
CA HIS A 57 5.47 12.64 10.46
C HIS A 57 6.74 12.15 11.20
N ASP A 58 6.57 11.52 12.35
CA ASP A 58 7.66 10.86 13.08
C ASP A 58 8.00 9.52 12.42
N ARG A 59 9.18 9.44 11.79
CA ARG A 59 9.64 8.22 11.10
C ARG A 59 9.67 7.01 12.02
N SER A 60 9.95 7.18 13.31
CA SER A 60 9.99 6.07 14.27
C SER A 60 8.61 5.41 14.45
N LYS A 61 7.54 6.14 14.17
CA LYS A 61 6.15 5.68 14.21
C LYS A 61 5.63 5.15 12.87
N PHE A 62 6.42 5.18 11.79
CA PHE A 62 5.91 4.90 10.45
C PHE A 62 5.39 3.46 10.29
N ALA A 63 6.07 2.48 10.88
CA ALA A 63 5.61 1.08 10.84
C ALA A 63 4.23 0.91 11.51
N GLU A 64 4.05 1.53 12.67
CA GLU A 64 2.78 1.56 13.40
C GLU A 64 1.70 2.34 12.64
N PHE A 65 2.07 3.49 12.06
CA PHE A 65 1.19 4.29 11.20
C PHE A 65 0.67 3.47 10.02
N ARG A 66 1.55 2.76 9.30
CA ARG A 66 1.19 1.88 8.18
C ARG A 66 0.15 0.83 8.60
N ARG A 67 0.33 0.20 9.77
CA ARG A 67 -0.64 -0.77 10.28
C ARG A 67 -1.99 -0.13 10.58
N ARG A 68 -2.03 0.95 11.37
CA ARG A 68 -3.27 1.64 11.73
C ARG A 68 -4.01 2.20 10.51
N TYR A 69 -3.26 2.76 9.57
CA TYR A 69 -3.81 3.33 8.34
C TYR A 69 -4.47 2.26 7.46
N ARG A 70 -3.88 1.07 7.37
CA ARG A 70 -4.54 -0.06 6.68
C ARG A 70 -5.86 -0.46 7.33
N THR A 71 -5.93 -0.43 8.66
CA THR A 71 -7.20 -0.63 9.37
C THR A 71 -8.22 0.47 9.05
N GLU A 72 -7.80 1.74 8.93
CA GLU A 72 -8.71 2.82 8.50
C GLU A 72 -9.21 2.65 7.06
N LEU A 73 -8.40 2.05 6.18
CA LEU A 73 -8.79 1.72 4.81
C LEU A 73 -9.73 0.51 4.70
N ASP A 74 -10.04 -0.16 5.81
CA ASP A 74 -10.88 -1.35 5.83
C ASP A 74 -12.39 -1.05 5.77
N THR A 75 -12.74 -0.04 4.98
CA THR A 75 -14.13 0.40 4.74
C THR A 75 -14.57 0.04 3.33
N ALA A 76 -15.87 -0.20 3.12
CA ALA A 76 -16.40 -0.54 1.80
C ALA A 76 -16.05 0.54 0.75
N THR A 77 -16.12 1.82 1.12
CA THR A 77 -15.81 2.95 0.24
C THR A 77 -14.33 2.99 -0.17
N ALA A 78 -13.42 2.81 0.79
CA ALA A 78 -11.99 2.80 0.49
C ALA A 78 -11.61 1.59 -0.38
N ARG A 79 -12.12 0.40 -0.06
CA ARG A 79 -11.91 -0.81 -0.87
C ARG A 79 -12.43 -0.64 -2.30
N GLN A 80 -13.66 -0.15 -2.48
CA GLN A 80 -14.22 0.12 -3.82
C GLN A 80 -13.38 1.15 -4.60
N THR A 81 -12.87 2.18 -3.92
CA THR A 81 -12.01 3.19 -4.56
C THR A 81 -10.68 2.59 -5.00
N LEU A 82 -10.04 1.77 -4.15
CA LEU A 82 -8.80 1.06 -4.48
C LEU A 82 -9.01 0.09 -5.66
N ASP A 83 -10.12 -0.64 -5.68
CA ASP A 83 -10.43 -1.58 -6.76
C ASP A 83 -10.67 -0.85 -8.10
N ARG A 84 -11.32 0.32 -8.07
CA ARG A 84 -11.46 1.19 -9.25
C ARG A 84 -10.12 1.66 -9.79
N LEU A 85 -9.19 2.04 -8.91
CA LEU A 85 -7.84 2.43 -9.32
C LEU A 85 -7.07 1.23 -9.89
N ARG A 86 -7.18 0.04 -9.27
CA ARG A 86 -6.57 -1.21 -9.76
C ARG A 86 -7.07 -1.64 -11.13
N ALA A 87 -8.34 -1.39 -11.43
CA ALA A 87 -8.94 -1.69 -12.73
C ALA A 87 -8.47 -0.75 -13.85
N THR A 88 -7.72 0.31 -13.54
CA THR A 88 -7.22 1.27 -14.51
C THR A 88 -6.01 0.72 -15.28
N THR A 89 -5.91 1.04 -16.57
CA THR A 89 -4.81 0.59 -17.45
C THR A 89 -3.73 1.64 -17.66
N THR A 90 -3.93 2.87 -17.16
CA THR A 90 -2.94 3.96 -17.20
C THR A 90 -2.14 4.03 -15.90
N THR A 91 -1.01 4.74 -15.94
CA THR A 91 -0.26 5.11 -14.73
C THR A 91 -1.16 5.90 -13.78
N VAL A 92 -1.10 5.58 -12.49
CA VAL A 92 -1.76 6.35 -11.43
C VAL A 92 -0.68 7.10 -10.64
N THR A 93 -0.76 8.44 -10.67
CA THR A 93 0.10 9.33 -9.89
C THR A 93 -0.64 9.79 -8.64
N LEU A 94 -0.23 9.29 -7.49
CA LEU A 94 -0.72 9.73 -6.18
C LEU A 94 -0.04 11.05 -5.80
N LEU A 95 -0.84 12.10 -5.61
CA LEU A 95 -0.36 13.43 -5.24
C LEU A 95 -0.48 13.65 -3.72
N THR A 96 0.62 14.09 -3.10
CA THR A 96 0.64 14.48 -1.67
C THR A 96 1.43 15.76 -1.43
N ALA A 97 1.07 16.54 -0.41
CA ALA A 97 1.84 17.67 0.08
C ALA A 97 3.00 17.26 1.01
N THR A 98 3.01 16.00 1.45
CA THR A 98 4.03 15.45 2.37
C THR A 98 5.43 15.63 1.78
N LYS A 99 6.37 16.11 2.61
CA LYS A 99 7.79 16.27 2.19
C LYS A 99 8.51 14.93 2.13
N ASP A 100 8.33 14.12 3.17
CA ASP A 100 8.91 12.78 3.26
C ASP A 100 7.97 11.77 2.60
N VAL A 101 8.05 11.68 1.27
CA VAL A 101 7.17 10.83 0.46
C VAL A 101 7.30 9.35 0.85
N GLN A 102 8.51 8.88 1.13
CA GLN A 102 8.78 7.48 1.46
C GLN A 102 8.13 7.06 2.78
N HIS A 103 7.98 7.99 3.73
CA HIS A 103 7.32 7.76 5.02
C HIS A 103 5.97 8.48 5.08
N SER A 104 5.14 8.31 4.04
CA SER A 104 3.83 8.93 3.92
C SER A 104 2.72 7.92 3.69
N HIS A 105 1.46 8.36 3.87
CA HIS A 105 0.29 7.57 3.50
C HIS A 105 0.23 7.27 2.00
N ALA A 106 0.74 8.17 1.15
CA ALA A 106 0.78 7.95 -0.29
C ALA A 106 1.73 6.80 -0.67
N ALA A 107 2.84 6.60 0.06
CA ALA A 107 3.69 5.41 -0.12
C ALA A 107 2.93 4.12 0.27
N VAL A 108 2.18 4.13 1.37
CA VAL A 108 1.36 2.97 1.77
C VAL A 108 0.27 2.67 0.73
N LEU A 109 -0.36 3.69 0.14
CA LEU A 109 -1.34 3.51 -0.94
C LEU A 109 -0.70 2.96 -2.22
N ALA A 110 0.50 3.46 -2.58
CA ALA A 110 1.24 2.94 -3.73
C ALA A 110 1.52 1.44 -3.56
N GLU A 111 2.03 1.04 -2.39
CA GLU A 111 2.23 -0.38 -2.04
C GLU A 111 0.94 -1.19 -2.17
N LEU A 112 -0.21 -0.67 -1.72
CA LEU A 112 -1.48 -1.39 -1.78
C LEU A 112 -2.04 -1.53 -3.21
N LEU A 113 -1.76 -0.56 -4.08
CA LEU A 113 -2.23 -0.56 -5.47
C LEU A 113 -1.33 -1.42 -6.38
N GLU A 114 -0.03 -1.43 -6.13
CA GLU A 114 0.95 -2.27 -6.85
C GLU A 114 0.83 -3.73 -6.42
N ASN A 115 0.69 -4.00 -5.12
CA ASN A 115 0.54 -5.36 -4.58
C ASN A 115 -0.92 -5.80 -4.60
N GLY A 116 -1.60 -5.82 -5.76
CA GLY A 116 -2.98 -6.33 -5.93
C GLY A 116 -3.19 -7.83 -5.60
N GLN A 117 -2.25 -8.44 -4.87
CA GLN A 117 -2.37 -9.76 -4.27
C GLN A 117 -2.51 -9.53 -2.76
N PRO A 118 -3.38 -10.27 -2.05
CA PRO A 118 -3.34 -10.26 -0.59
C PRO A 118 -1.89 -10.49 -0.19
N ASP A 119 -1.48 -9.78 0.84
CA ASP A 119 -0.39 -10.16 1.69
C ASP A 119 -0.39 -11.69 1.88
N GLU A 120 0.38 -12.38 1.04
CA GLU A 120 1.27 -13.46 1.43
C GLU A 120 2.30 -12.89 2.43
N GLY A 121 1.75 -12.36 3.51
CA GLY A 121 2.35 -11.86 4.72
C GLY A 121 1.32 -12.07 5.83
N GLY A 122 0.65 -13.23 5.79
CA GLY A 122 0.00 -13.80 6.96
C GLY A 122 1.00 -13.86 8.11
N ASP A 123 0.47 -13.97 9.33
CA ASP A 123 1.22 -14.18 10.57
C ASP A 123 2.49 -15.01 10.30
N PRO A 124 3.69 -14.63 10.81
CA PRO A 124 4.88 -15.48 10.68
C PRO A 124 4.64 -16.96 11.05
N ALA A 125 3.61 -17.27 11.85
CA ALA A 125 3.12 -18.63 12.10
C ALA A 125 2.54 -19.34 10.86
N CYS A 126 1.91 -18.65 9.92
CA CYS A 126 1.34 -19.21 8.69
C CYS A 126 2.41 -19.74 7.72
N TRP A 127 3.65 -19.23 7.77
CA TRP A 127 4.77 -19.67 6.93
C TRP A 127 5.52 -20.87 7.51
N LEU A 128 5.46 -21.08 8.84
CA LEU A 128 6.14 -22.19 9.50
C LEU A 128 5.64 -23.54 8.99
N ALA A 129 4.36 -23.66 8.63
CA ALA A 129 3.78 -24.88 8.08
C ALA A 129 4.38 -25.27 6.72
N GLY A 130 4.97 -24.32 5.97
CA GLY A 130 5.63 -24.56 4.69
C GLY A 130 7.14 -24.81 4.79
N VAL A 131 7.73 -24.74 5.99
CA VAL A 131 9.16 -24.95 6.22
C VAL A 131 9.41 -26.38 6.70
N CYS A 132 10.24 -27.13 5.97
CA CYS A 132 10.65 -28.46 6.39
C CYS A 132 11.44 -28.41 7.71
N PRO A 133 11.08 -29.16 8.75
CA PRO A 133 11.74 -29.09 10.06
C PRO A 133 13.17 -29.64 10.06
N GLU A 134 13.50 -30.52 9.11
CA GLU A 134 14.82 -31.14 9.01
C GLU A 134 15.82 -30.31 8.23
N CYS A 135 15.41 -29.79 7.06
CA CYS A 135 16.34 -29.10 6.16
C CYS A 135 16.11 -27.59 6.05
N GLY A 136 15.05 -27.06 6.66
CA GLY A 136 14.73 -25.63 6.63
C GLY A 136 14.24 -25.11 5.28
N ARG A 137 14.00 -25.99 4.29
CA ARG A 137 13.53 -25.59 2.97
C ARG A 137 12.06 -25.14 3.03
N PHE A 138 11.79 -23.96 2.48
CA PHE A 138 10.44 -23.44 2.29
C PHE A 138 9.80 -23.98 1.02
N VAL A 139 8.53 -24.42 1.10
CA VAL A 139 7.70 -24.86 -0.02
C VAL A 139 6.47 -23.94 -0.09
N PRO A 140 6.32 -23.13 -1.16
CA PRO A 140 5.30 -22.08 -1.23
C PRO A 140 3.87 -22.57 -1.55
N ASP A 141 3.70 -23.77 -2.13
CA ASP A 141 2.39 -24.34 -2.48
C ASP A 141 1.89 -25.35 -1.43
N GLU A 142 0.60 -25.72 -1.47
CA GLU A 142 -0.07 -26.67 -0.55
C GLU A 142 0.87 -27.83 -0.17
N PRO A 143 1.17 -28.03 1.13
CA PRO A 143 2.36 -28.74 1.54
C PRO A 143 2.34 -30.16 0.97
N PRO A 144 3.33 -30.54 0.14
CA PRO A 144 3.41 -31.92 -0.29
C PRO A 144 3.53 -32.78 0.96
N THR A 145 2.82 -33.90 1.00
CA THR A 145 2.92 -34.86 2.11
C THR A 145 4.36 -35.37 2.29
N THR A 146 5.29 -35.05 1.37
CA THR A 146 6.71 -35.41 1.41
C THR A 146 7.58 -34.29 0.84
N CYS A 147 8.68 -33.93 1.53
CA CYS A 147 9.63 -32.92 1.07
C CYS A 147 10.41 -33.41 -0.17
N PRO A 148 10.47 -32.64 -1.28
CA PRO A 148 11.19 -33.04 -2.49
C PRO A 148 12.73 -32.99 -2.36
N GLY A 149 13.27 -32.37 -1.31
CA GLY A 149 14.71 -32.30 -1.06
C GLY A 149 15.25 -33.49 -0.28
N CYS A 150 14.58 -33.86 0.82
CA CYS A 150 15.05 -34.89 1.75
C CYS A 150 14.09 -36.08 1.94
N GLY A 151 12.86 -36.01 1.45
CA GLY A 151 11.88 -37.08 1.58
C GLY A 151 11.09 -37.10 2.90
N THR A 152 11.24 -36.11 3.78
CA THR A 152 10.51 -36.06 5.07
C THR A 152 9.01 -35.79 4.89
N ARG A 153 8.14 -36.48 5.63
CA ARG A 153 6.69 -36.24 5.64
C ARG A 153 6.34 -34.99 6.46
N ILE A 154 5.58 -34.06 5.88
CA ILE A 154 5.14 -32.81 6.52
C ILE A 154 3.70 -33.02 7.02
N THR A 155 3.48 -33.04 8.34
CA THR A 155 2.14 -33.17 8.96
C THR A 155 1.77 -31.86 9.64
N GLN A 156 0.57 -31.33 9.34
CA GLN A 156 -0.04 -30.20 10.04
C GLN A 156 -0.76 -30.77 11.28
N ASP A 157 -0.25 -30.49 12.49
CA ASP A 157 -0.94 -30.73 13.76
C ASP A 157 -1.43 -29.39 14.32
#